data_AF-A0A1M7YSY9-F1
#
_entry.id   AF-A0A1M7YSY9-F1
#
_cell.length_a   1.000
_cell.length_b   1.000
_cell.length_c   1.000
_cell.angle_alpha   90.00
_cell.angle_beta   90.00
_cell.angle_gamma   90.00
#
_symmetry.space_group_name_H-M   'P 1'
#
loop_
_entity.id
_entity.type
_entity.pdbx_description
1 polymer ?
#
loop_
_entity_poly.entity_id
_entity_poly.type
_entity_poly.pdbx_seq_one_letter_code
_entity_poly.pdbx_strand_id
1 'polypeptide(L)'
;MVIVAKTLGLMDLWNLFFWSTLVLTFVVTAISVRLPPLRGMDDTRRVEEVSPRHQSRFKTAWLEGIRVAAHAKPLLSSMLTNLKEGIFMAMSILPSIMSVGLLGLLLAKYTPCFDWLGVLFYPLTWLTGHTQPMLVAKASATGLAEMFLPALIAAKGAFVTRFVAGQVAISSILFFSASIPCILSTQIPLTLRHILIIWYQRTALTIVLGTPVALWAQQFVSG
;
A
#
# COMPACT_ATOMS: atom_id res chain seq x y z
N MET A 1 -2.62 -4.51 -8.27
CA MET A 1 -1.47 -5.31 -8.75
C MET A 1 -1.50 -5.55 -10.26
N VAL A 2 -2.59 -6.04 -10.86
CA VAL A 2 -2.65 -6.36 -12.32
C VAL A 2 -2.27 -5.17 -13.21
N ILE A 3 -2.88 -4.01 -12.95
CA ILE A 3 -2.60 -2.79 -13.73
C ILE A 3 -1.12 -2.41 -13.63
N VAL A 4 -0.53 -2.46 -12.42
CA VAL A 4 0.90 -2.19 -12.19
C VAL A 4 1.79 -3.15 -13.00
N ALA A 5 1.52 -4.45 -12.94
CA ALA A 5 2.29 -5.45 -13.70
C ALA A 5 2.15 -5.23 -15.20
N LYS A 6 0.96 -4.89 -15.70
CA LYS A 6 0.73 -4.56 -17.10
C LYS A 6 1.50 -3.31 -17.53
N THR A 7 1.46 -2.24 -16.75
CA THR A 7 2.20 -0.99 -17.02
C THR A 7 3.71 -1.22 -17.08
N LEU A 8 4.23 -2.14 -16.27
CA LEU A 8 5.66 -2.47 -16.19
C LEU A 8 6.09 -3.55 -17.18
N GLY A 9 5.15 -4.15 -17.93
CA GLY A 9 5.46 -5.28 -18.83
C GLY A 9 5.94 -6.51 -18.07
N LEU A 10 5.33 -6.82 -16.93
CA LEU A 10 5.63 -7.97 -16.06
C LEU A 10 4.53 -9.05 -16.13
N MET A 11 3.65 -8.98 -17.13
CA MET A 11 2.51 -9.92 -17.24
C MET A 11 2.95 -11.36 -17.52
N ASP A 12 4.04 -11.55 -18.26
CA ASP A 12 4.58 -12.88 -18.54
C ASP A 12 5.07 -13.60 -17.27
N LEU A 13 5.46 -12.82 -16.25
CA LEU A 13 5.86 -13.30 -14.93
C LEU A 13 4.84 -12.95 -13.85
N TRP A 14 3.56 -12.82 -14.21
CA TRP A 14 2.51 -12.35 -13.29
C TRP A 14 2.46 -13.12 -11.97
N ASN A 15 2.46 -14.46 -12.03
CA ASN A 15 2.39 -15.30 -10.83
C ASN A 15 3.60 -15.08 -9.92
N LEU A 16 4.80 -14.99 -10.49
CA LEU A 16 6.03 -14.73 -9.76
C LEU A 16 5.96 -13.36 -9.07
N PHE A 17 5.64 -12.31 -9.84
CA PHE A 17 5.51 -10.95 -9.34
C PHE A 17 4.43 -10.85 -8.23
N PHE A 18 3.29 -11.50 -8.42
CA PHE A 18 2.19 -11.51 -7.46
C PHE A 18 2.62 -12.13 -6.13
N TRP A 19 3.05 -13.39 -6.13
CA TRP A 19 3.40 -14.11 -4.91
C TRP A 19 4.63 -13.51 -4.23
N SER A 20 5.64 -13.11 -5.00
CA SER A 20 6.83 -12.48 -4.43
C SER A 20 6.50 -11.15 -3.75
N THR A 21 5.66 -10.32 -4.37
CA THR A 21 5.29 -9.02 -3.82
C THR A 21 4.36 -9.17 -2.61
N LEU A 22 3.48 -10.17 -2.62
CA LEU A 22 2.62 -10.50 -1.50
C LEU A 22 3.45 -10.91 -0.28
N VAL A 23 4.35 -11.88 -0.42
CA VAL A 23 5.23 -12.33 0.66
C VAL A 23 6.11 -11.17 1.15
N LEU A 24 6.70 -10.41 0.22
CA LEU A 24 7.50 -9.23 0.55
C LEU A 24 6.71 -8.23 1.39
N THR A 25 5.45 -7.95 1.04
CA THR A 25 4.59 -7.01 1.77
C THR A 25 4.33 -7.49 3.20
N PHE A 26 4.12 -8.79 3.41
CA PHE A 26 3.97 -9.36 4.75
C PHE A 26 5.27 -9.27 5.56
N VAL A 27 6.42 -9.58 4.95
CA VAL A 27 7.73 -9.46 5.60
C VAL A 27 8.02 -8.00 5.99
N VAL A 28 7.83 -7.05 5.06
CA VAL A 28 7.98 -5.62 5.33
C VAL A 28 7.07 -5.17 6.46
N THR A 29 5.82 -5.67 6.50
CA THR A 29 4.87 -5.34 7.57
C THR A 29 5.32 -5.90 8.93
N ALA A 30 5.76 -7.17 8.96
CA ALA A 30 6.25 -7.81 10.18
C ALA A 30 7.47 -7.10 10.77
N ILE A 31 8.34 -6.55 9.91
CA ILE A 31 9.48 -5.73 10.33
C ILE A 31 9.00 -4.33 10.75
N SER A 32 8.15 -3.66 9.96
CA SER A 32 7.75 -2.27 10.22
C SER A 32 7.00 -2.09 11.54
N VAL A 33 6.19 -3.08 11.95
CA VAL A 33 5.48 -3.03 13.25
C VAL A 33 6.47 -3.00 14.43
N ARG A 34 7.68 -3.56 14.27
CA ARG A 34 8.73 -3.58 15.29
C ARG A 34 9.61 -2.33 15.27
N LEU A 35 9.42 -1.42 14.32
CA LEU A 35 10.15 -0.16 14.23
C LEU A 35 9.34 0.99 14.88
N PRO A 36 10.01 2.00 15.46
CA PRO A 36 9.33 3.22 15.88
C PRO A 36 8.74 3.94 14.65
N PRO A 37 7.58 4.60 14.73
CA PRO A 37 6.83 4.90 15.95
C PRO A 37 5.90 3.77 16.42
N LEU A 38 5.62 2.76 15.59
CA LEU A 38 4.62 1.72 15.90
C LEU A 38 4.99 0.90 17.14
N ARG A 39 6.28 0.54 17.28
CA ARG A 39 6.78 -0.19 18.47
C ARG A 39 6.50 0.52 19.80
N GLY A 40 6.36 1.84 19.79
CA GLY A 40 6.15 2.64 21.00
C GLY A 40 4.68 2.93 21.32
N MET A 41 3.75 2.37 20.56
CA MET A 41 2.32 2.57 20.77
C MET A 41 1.77 1.62 21.84
N ASP A 42 0.67 2.04 22.47
CA ASP A 42 0.04 1.28 23.54
C ASP A 42 -0.66 0.02 23.01
N ASP A 43 -0.10 -1.14 23.33
CA ASP A 43 -0.66 -2.47 23.03
C ASP A 43 -1.57 -3.00 24.17
N THR A 44 -1.82 -2.21 25.22
CA THR A 44 -2.56 -2.65 26.41
C THR A 44 -4.04 -2.27 26.41
N ARG A 45 -4.54 -1.58 25.37
CA ARG A 45 -5.96 -1.22 25.25
C ARG A 45 -6.83 -2.49 25.17
N ARG A 46 -7.32 -2.94 26.32
CA ARG A 46 -8.41 -3.91 26.40
C ARG A 46 -9.64 -3.26 25.79
N VAL A 47 -10.02 -3.72 24.60
CA VAL A 47 -11.41 -3.57 24.16
C VAL A 47 -12.22 -4.26 25.24
N GLU A 48 -13.12 -3.54 25.90
CA GLU A 48 -14.09 -4.16 26.79
C GLU A 48 -14.89 -5.16 25.95
N GLU A 49 -14.48 -6.43 25.98
CA GLU A 49 -15.34 -7.51 25.53
C GLU A 49 -16.60 -7.38 26.37
N VAL A 50 -17.73 -7.20 25.68
CA VAL A 50 -19.07 -7.09 26.27
C VAL A 50 -19.39 -8.39 27.00
N SER A 51 -18.86 -8.54 28.21
CA SER A 51 -18.93 -9.67 29.14
C SER A 51 -18.62 -11.05 28.54
N PRO A 52 -17.75 -11.87 29.17
CA PRO A 52 -17.76 -13.29 28.89
C PRO A 52 -19.06 -13.85 29.47
N ARG A 53 -20.15 -13.83 28.68
CA ARG A 53 -21.27 -14.74 28.92
C ARG A 53 -20.62 -16.12 29.07
N HIS A 54 -20.89 -16.81 30.17
CA HIS A 54 -20.39 -18.16 30.49
C HIS A 54 -20.93 -19.22 29.51
N GLN A 55 -20.89 -18.94 28.21
CA GLN A 55 -21.44 -19.71 27.11
C GLN A 55 -20.33 -20.01 26.11
N SER A 56 -20.45 -21.14 25.41
CA SER A 56 -19.58 -21.47 24.28
C SER A 56 -19.58 -20.32 23.26
N ARG A 57 -18.38 -19.87 22.83
CA ARG A 57 -18.20 -18.81 21.81
C ARG A 57 -19.01 -19.09 20.55
N PHE A 58 -19.12 -20.36 20.16
CA PHE A 58 -19.89 -20.80 19.01
C PHE A 58 -21.40 -20.54 19.19
N LYS A 59 -21.93 -20.83 20.37
CA LYS A 59 -23.35 -20.60 20.69
C LYS A 59 -23.68 -19.11 20.68
N THR A 60 -22.79 -18.28 21.24
CA THR A 60 -22.95 -16.82 21.23
C THR A 60 -22.92 -16.27 19.80
N ALA A 61 -21.97 -16.70 18.97
CA ALA A 61 -21.88 -16.27 17.57
C ALA A 61 -23.12 -16.69 16.76
N TRP A 62 -23.62 -17.91 16.97
CA TRP A 62 -24.83 -18.41 16.33
C TRP A 62 -26.09 -17.61 16.71
N LEU A 63 -26.27 -17.34 18.01
CA LEU A 63 -27.41 -16.57 18.51
C LEU A 63 -27.38 -15.13 18.01
N GLU A 64 -26.22 -14.46 18.04
CA GLU A 64 -26.09 -13.11 17.49
C GLU A 64 -26.29 -13.09 15.97
N GLY A 65 -25.81 -14.11 15.24
CA GLY A 65 -26.05 -14.25 13.80
C GLY A 65 -27.54 -14.35 13.47
N ILE A 66 -28.30 -15.18 14.20
CA ILE A 66 -29.77 -15.27 14.06
C ILE A 66 -30.43 -13.94 14.43
N ARG A 67 -29.98 -13.30 15.50
CA ARG A 67 -30.55 -12.01 15.94
C ARG A 67 -30.36 -10.93 14.87
N VAL A 68 -29.17 -10.82 14.28
CA VAL A 68 -28.89 -9.87 13.19
C VAL A 68 -29.71 -10.22 11.94
N ALA A 69 -29.79 -11.50 11.59
CA ALA A 69 -30.58 -11.95 10.44
C ALA A 69 -32.08 -11.65 10.60
N ALA A 70 -32.64 -11.85 11.80
CA ALA A 70 -34.04 -11.57 12.09
C ALA A 70 -34.41 -10.08 11.99
N HIS A 71 -33.45 -9.18 12.17
CA HIS A 71 -33.63 -7.73 12.05
C HIS A 71 -33.11 -7.17 10.72
N ALA A 72 -32.68 -8.04 9.79
CA ALA A 72 -32.15 -7.61 8.50
C ALA A 72 -33.26 -7.01 7.63
N LYS A 73 -32.92 -5.93 6.92
CA LYS A 73 -33.82 -5.33 5.93
C LYS A 73 -34.05 -6.30 4.75
N PRO A 74 -35.20 -6.20 4.05
CA PRO A 74 -35.47 -7.00 2.85
C PRO A 74 -34.32 -6.91 1.84
N LEU A 75 -33.99 -8.03 1.17
CA LEU A 75 -32.83 -8.16 0.28
C LEU A 75 -32.73 -7.01 -0.75
N LEU A 76 -33.84 -6.72 -1.43
CA LEU A 76 -33.87 -5.68 -2.47
C LEU A 76 -33.62 -4.28 -1.89
N SER A 77 -34.22 -3.97 -0.74
CA SER A 77 -34.00 -2.69 -0.04
C SER A 77 -32.55 -2.57 0.43
N SER A 78 -31.98 -3.65 0.96
CA SER A 78 -30.57 -3.71 1.34
C SER A 78 -29.65 -3.51 0.13
N MET A 79 -29.90 -4.18 -0.99
CA MET A 79 -29.09 -4.02 -2.21
C MET A 79 -29.14 -2.58 -2.74
N LEU A 80 -30.33 -1.98 -2.85
CA LEU A 80 -30.49 -0.61 -3.31
C LEU A 80 -29.83 0.40 -2.35
N THR A 81 -29.96 0.17 -1.04
CA THR A 81 -29.30 1.01 -0.03
C THR A 81 -27.79 0.94 -0.16
N ASN A 82 -27.22 -0.27 -0.23
CA ASN A 82 -25.77 -0.46 -0.39
C ASN A 82 -25.25 0.09 -1.72
N LEU A 83 -26.00 -0.04 -2.81
CA LEU A 83 -25.62 0.53 -4.10
C LEU A 83 -25.60 2.06 -4.03
N LYS A 84 -26.65 2.67 -3.46
CA LYS A 84 -26.72 4.11 -3.25
C LYS A 84 -25.55 4.59 -2.40
N GLU A 85 -25.33 3.97 -1.25
CA GLU A 85 -24.21 4.28 -0.35
C GLU A 85 -22.85 4.13 -1.04
N GLY A 86 -22.66 3.06 -1.82
CA GLY A 86 -21.47 2.83 -2.62
C GLY A 86 -21.22 3.93 -3.66
N ILE A 87 -22.26 4.38 -4.36
CA ILE A 87 -22.19 5.50 -5.31
C ILE A 87 -21.82 6.80 -4.57
N PHE A 88 -22.46 7.09 -3.44
CA PHE A 88 -22.14 8.28 -2.65
C PHE A 88 -20.67 8.26 -2.17
N MET A 89 -20.22 7.13 -1.62
CA MET A 89 -18.84 6.96 -1.18
C MET A 89 -17.85 7.15 -2.34
N ALA A 90 -18.14 6.57 -3.51
CA ALA A 90 -17.30 6.74 -4.70
C ALA A 90 -17.21 8.21 -5.13
N MET A 91 -18.35 8.92 -5.19
CA MET A 91 -18.40 10.34 -5.54
C MET A 91 -17.69 11.24 -4.52
N SER A 92 -17.61 10.84 -3.25
CA SER A 92 -16.85 11.57 -2.23
C SER A 92 -15.34 11.38 -2.34
N ILE A 93 -14.87 10.20 -2.72
CA ILE A 93 -13.43 9.88 -2.75
C ILE A 93 -12.79 10.22 -4.11
N LEU A 94 -13.52 10.05 -5.21
CA LEU A 94 -12.98 10.19 -6.57
C LEU A 94 -12.33 11.56 -6.86
N PRO A 95 -12.94 12.72 -6.49
CA PRO A 95 -12.33 14.03 -6.73
C PRO A 95 -11.01 14.22 -5.97
N SER A 96 -10.93 13.67 -4.75
CA SER A 96 -9.72 13.73 -3.93
C SER A 96 -8.58 12.91 -4.56
N ILE A 97 -8.86 11.67 -4.96
CA ILE A 97 -7.87 10.81 -5.63
C ILE A 97 -7.36 11.48 -6.91
N MET A 98 -8.27 11.95 -7.76
CA MET A 98 -7.90 12.57 -9.04
C MET A 98 -7.09 13.85 -8.85
N SER A 99 -7.44 14.69 -7.88
CA SER A 99 -6.73 15.95 -7.64
C SER A 99 -5.30 15.70 -7.14
N VAL A 100 -5.14 14.83 -6.14
CA VAL A 100 -3.82 14.48 -5.58
C VAL A 100 -2.98 13.74 -6.62
N GLY A 101 -3.57 12.80 -7.35
CA GLY A 101 -2.89 12.05 -8.41
C GLY A 101 -2.42 12.95 -9.56
N LEU A 102 -3.26 13.88 -10.02
CA LEU A 102 -2.90 14.83 -11.08
C LEU A 102 -1.78 15.77 -10.61
N LEU A 103 -1.92 16.37 -9.41
CA LEU A 103 -0.88 17.23 -8.84
C LEU A 103 0.44 16.47 -8.66
N GLY A 104 0.38 15.25 -8.14
CA GLY A 104 1.55 14.37 -8.00
C GLY A 104 2.24 14.09 -9.34
N LEU A 105 1.47 13.83 -10.40
CA LEU A 105 2.02 13.63 -11.75
C LEU A 105 2.65 14.91 -12.31
N LEU A 106 1.99 16.07 -12.17
CA LEU A 106 2.52 17.35 -12.62
C LEU A 106 3.83 17.69 -11.92
N LEU A 107 3.90 17.51 -10.60
CA LEU A 107 5.11 17.68 -9.81
C LEU A 107 6.19 16.67 -10.23
N ALA A 108 5.84 15.40 -10.51
CA ALA A 108 6.80 14.40 -10.96
C ALA A 108 7.38 14.68 -12.36
N LYS A 109 6.60 15.31 -13.23
CA LYS A 109 6.97 15.53 -14.64
C LYS A 109 7.63 16.89 -14.89
N TYR A 110 7.17 17.95 -14.23
CA TYR A 110 7.55 19.33 -14.55
C TYR A 110 8.40 20.01 -13.47
N THR A 111 8.59 19.40 -12.29
CA THR A 111 9.41 19.98 -11.21
C THR A 111 10.41 18.96 -10.65
N PRO A 112 11.51 19.42 -10.00
CA PRO A 112 12.49 18.53 -9.37
C PRO A 112 12.04 18.02 -7.99
N CYS A 113 10.79 18.23 -7.57
CA CYS A 113 10.32 17.90 -6.22
C CYS A 113 10.55 16.42 -5.86
N PHE A 114 10.24 15.51 -6.78
CA PHE A 114 10.47 14.08 -6.56
C PHE A 114 11.91 13.63 -6.78
N ASP A 115 12.73 14.43 -7.45
CA ASP A 115 14.18 14.19 -7.50
C ASP A 115 14.80 14.46 -6.13
N TRP A 116 14.44 15.58 -5.48
CA TRP A 116 14.87 15.88 -4.12
C TRP A 116 14.34 14.87 -3.09
N LEU A 117 13.07 14.50 -3.18
CA LEU A 117 12.50 13.46 -2.31
C LEU A 117 13.15 12.09 -2.59
N GLY A 118 13.51 11.82 -3.85
CA GLY A 118 14.24 10.62 -4.27
C GLY A 118 15.63 10.50 -3.63
N VAL A 119 16.32 11.61 -3.34
CA VAL A 119 17.63 11.58 -2.65
C VAL A 119 17.56 10.80 -1.33
N LEU A 120 16.42 10.80 -0.65
CA LEU A 120 16.21 10.04 0.59
C LEU A 120 16.37 8.51 0.40
N PHE A 121 16.08 8.00 -0.80
CA PHE A 121 16.20 6.58 -1.15
C PHE A 121 17.44 6.28 -1.99
N TYR A 122 18.12 7.29 -2.53
CA TYR A 122 19.30 7.12 -3.39
C TYR A 122 20.42 6.26 -2.76
N PRO A 123 20.80 6.43 -1.47
CA PRO A 123 21.83 5.58 -0.87
C PRO A 123 21.45 4.10 -0.87
N LEU A 124 20.16 3.80 -0.69
CA LEU A 124 19.65 2.42 -0.66
C LEU A 124 19.64 1.81 -2.06
N THR A 125 19.21 2.57 -3.07
CA THR A 125 19.17 2.09 -4.46
C THR A 125 20.57 1.96 -5.05
N TRP A 126 21.52 2.79 -4.61
CA TRP A 126 22.93 2.66 -4.97
C TRP A 126 23.57 1.45 -4.30
N LEU A 127 23.35 1.26 -2.98
CA LEU A 127 23.88 0.12 -2.22
C LEU A 127 23.38 -1.23 -2.75
N THR A 128 22.14 -1.27 -3.22
CA THR A 128 21.52 -2.47 -3.80
C THR A 128 21.93 -2.75 -5.25
N GLY A 129 22.80 -1.91 -5.84
CA GLY A 129 23.45 -2.18 -7.12
C GLY A 129 22.58 -1.92 -8.36
N HIS A 130 21.57 -1.05 -8.27
CA HIS A 130 20.75 -0.71 -9.44
C HIS A 130 21.58 0.02 -10.51
N THR A 131 21.32 -0.29 -11.79
CA THR A 131 21.96 0.40 -12.92
C THR A 131 21.52 1.86 -13.06
N GLN A 132 20.30 2.17 -12.59
CA GLN A 132 19.75 3.53 -12.57
C GLN A 132 19.21 3.87 -11.15
N PRO A 133 20.10 4.08 -10.15
CA PRO A 133 19.70 4.25 -8.76
C PRO A 133 18.74 5.41 -8.55
N MET A 134 18.98 6.53 -9.24
CA MET A 134 18.15 7.74 -9.13
C MET A 134 16.76 7.53 -9.72
N LEU A 135 16.62 6.71 -10.78
CA LEU A 135 15.32 6.40 -11.36
C LEU A 135 14.46 5.61 -10.35
N VAL A 136 15.03 4.57 -9.73
CA VAL A 136 14.33 3.79 -8.70
C VAL A 136 14.00 4.64 -7.49
N ALA A 137 14.93 5.51 -7.07
CA ALA A 137 14.75 6.36 -5.91
C ALA A 137 13.64 7.41 -6.12
N LYS A 138 13.65 8.10 -7.28
CA LYS A 138 12.58 9.01 -7.71
C LYS A 138 11.24 8.29 -7.83
N ALA A 139 11.20 7.14 -8.51
CA ALA A 139 9.99 6.36 -8.66
C ALA A 139 9.43 5.90 -7.30
N SER A 140 10.30 5.51 -6.36
CA SER A 140 9.86 5.12 -5.01
C SER A 140 9.27 6.29 -4.24
N ALA A 141 9.86 7.48 -4.38
CA ALA A 141 9.36 8.71 -3.76
C ALA A 141 7.98 9.13 -4.30
N THR A 142 7.71 8.92 -5.61
CA THR A 142 6.40 9.28 -6.21
C THR A 142 5.25 8.43 -5.68
N GLY A 143 5.54 7.26 -5.10
CA GLY A 143 4.57 6.42 -4.41
C GLY A 143 3.88 7.12 -3.24
N LEU A 144 4.49 8.15 -2.64
CA LEU A 144 3.86 8.95 -1.59
C LEU A 144 2.65 9.73 -2.09
N ALA A 145 2.68 10.20 -3.33
CA ALA A 145 1.55 10.93 -3.91
C ALA A 145 0.45 9.97 -4.36
N GLU A 146 0.82 8.92 -5.10
CA GLU A 146 -0.11 7.98 -5.69
C GLU A 146 0.57 6.63 -5.94
N MET A 147 -0.13 5.53 -5.63
CA MET A 147 0.44 4.18 -5.68
C MET A 147 0.87 3.77 -7.11
N PHE A 148 0.24 4.34 -8.14
CA PHE A 148 0.52 4.01 -9.54
C PHE A 148 1.72 4.76 -10.14
N LEU A 149 2.13 5.87 -9.55
CA LEU A 149 3.22 6.70 -10.11
C LEU A 149 4.59 6.01 -10.14
N PRO A 150 5.01 5.20 -9.15
CA PRO A 150 6.27 4.46 -9.24
C PRO A 150 6.34 3.62 -10.52
N ALA A 151 5.24 2.93 -10.84
CA ALA A 151 5.16 2.08 -12.02
C ALA A 151 5.23 2.89 -13.33
N LEU A 152 4.55 4.03 -13.37
CA LEU A 152 4.54 4.92 -14.54
C LEU A 152 5.93 5.53 -14.82
N ILE A 153 6.62 5.96 -13.77
CA ILE A 153 7.96 6.57 -13.89
C ILE A 153 9.01 5.54 -14.28
N ALA A 154 8.94 4.33 -13.71
CA ALA A 154 9.90 3.27 -13.97
C ALA A 154 9.61 2.44 -15.23
N ALA A 155 8.49 2.67 -15.94
CA ALA A 155 8.02 1.83 -17.05
C ALA A 155 9.05 1.57 -18.16
N LYS A 156 9.97 2.51 -18.40
CA LYS A 156 11.04 2.40 -19.41
C LYS A 156 12.40 1.97 -18.83
N GLY A 157 12.46 1.62 -17.55
CA GLY A 157 13.67 1.18 -16.88
C GLY A 157 14.06 -0.26 -17.19
N ALA A 158 15.23 -0.67 -16.71
CA ALA A 158 15.67 -2.06 -16.73
C ALA A 158 14.68 -2.98 -16.00
N PHE A 159 14.75 -4.29 -16.26
CA PHE A 159 13.83 -5.28 -15.63
C PHE A 159 13.80 -5.15 -14.10
N VAL A 160 14.96 -5.11 -13.45
CA VAL A 160 15.09 -5.00 -11.99
C VAL A 160 14.48 -3.69 -11.46
N THR A 161 14.72 -2.57 -12.13
CA THR A 161 14.12 -1.26 -11.81
C THR A 161 12.59 -1.31 -11.90
N ARG A 162 12.06 -1.88 -12.98
CA ARG A 162 10.62 -2.06 -13.18
C ARG A 162 10.01 -2.93 -12.09
N PHE A 163 10.64 -4.06 -11.79
CA PHE A 163 10.17 -5.01 -10.79
C PHE A 163 10.13 -4.40 -9.38
N VAL A 164 11.22 -3.74 -8.95
CA VAL A 164 11.29 -3.08 -7.64
C VAL A 164 10.31 -1.90 -7.55
N ALA A 165 10.18 -1.08 -8.59
CA ALA A 165 9.19 -0.01 -8.60
C ALA A 165 7.76 -0.53 -8.48
N GLY A 166 7.45 -1.67 -9.12
CA GLY A 166 6.18 -2.37 -8.96
C GLY A 166 5.96 -2.88 -7.53
N GLN A 167 6.99 -3.45 -6.91
CA GLN A 167 6.93 -3.87 -5.51
C GLN A 167 6.69 -2.68 -4.57
N VAL A 168 7.38 -1.56 -4.78
CA VAL A 168 7.22 -0.32 -3.99
C VAL A 168 5.81 0.24 -4.14
N ALA A 169 5.26 0.28 -5.35
CA ALA A 169 3.89 0.69 -5.63
C ALA A 169 2.85 -0.07 -4.78
N ILE A 170 3.12 -1.33 -4.45
CA ILE A 170 2.17 -2.21 -3.74
C ILE A 170 2.47 -2.26 -2.24
N SER A 171 3.74 -2.43 -1.85
CA SER A 171 4.17 -2.68 -0.47
C SER A 171 4.24 -1.40 0.39
N SER A 172 4.37 -0.22 -0.22
CA SER A 172 4.40 1.05 0.53
C SER A 172 3.09 1.32 1.29
N ILE A 173 1.93 0.96 0.71
CA ILE A 173 0.55 1.05 1.26
C ILE A 173 0.07 2.48 1.59
N LEU A 174 0.98 3.37 1.97
CA LEU A 174 0.72 4.73 2.44
C LEU A 174 0.94 5.75 1.32
N PHE A 175 -0.13 6.44 0.93
CA PHE A 175 -0.11 7.47 -0.11
C PHE A 175 -1.22 8.52 0.12
N PHE A 176 -0.98 9.75 -0.35
CA PHE A 176 -1.85 10.89 -0.09
C PHE A 176 -3.21 10.84 -0.78
N SER A 177 -3.32 10.12 -1.90
CA SER A 177 -4.58 10.06 -2.64
C SER A 177 -5.68 9.22 -1.97
N ALA A 178 -5.37 8.32 -1.02
CA ALA A 178 -6.40 7.57 -0.30
C ALA A 178 -6.05 7.17 1.14
N SER A 179 -5.00 6.37 1.35
CA SER A 179 -4.78 5.72 2.64
C SER A 179 -4.43 6.70 3.77
N ILE A 180 -3.63 7.73 3.48
CA ILE A 180 -3.25 8.74 4.48
C ILE A 180 -4.47 9.55 4.96
N PRO A 181 -5.29 10.18 4.10
CA PRO A 181 -6.51 10.88 4.53
C PRO A 181 -7.50 9.99 5.29
N CYS A 182 -7.64 8.73 4.87
CA CYS A 182 -8.51 7.77 5.53
C CYS A 182 -8.06 7.51 6.97
N ILE A 183 -6.76 7.24 7.20
CA ILE A 183 -6.21 7.04 8.55
C ILE A 183 -6.40 8.28 9.41
N LEU A 184 -6.12 9.48 8.87
CA LEU A 184 -6.27 10.74 9.60
C LEU A 184 -7.73 11.08 9.95
N SER A 185 -8.70 10.45 9.29
CA SER A 185 -10.13 10.60 9.58
C SER A 185 -10.64 9.61 10.65
N THR A 186 -9.77 8.71 11.14
CA THR A 186 -10.11 7.75 12.22
C THR A 186 -9.60 8.21 13.59
N GLN A 187 -10.06 7.56 14.66
CA GLN A 187 -9.56 7.81 16.02
C GLN A 187 -8.22 7.12 16.34
N ILE A 188 -7.48 6.68 15.32
CA ILE A 188 -6.16 6.07 15.51
C ILE A 188 -5.17 7.19 15.86
N PRO A 189 -4.38 7.10 16.96
CA PRO A 189 -3.49 8.15 17.43
C PRO A 189 -2.19 8.26 16.60
N LEU A 190 -2.32 8.36 15.27
CA LEU A 190 -1.21 8.53 14.33
C LEU A 190 -1.15 9.97 13.84
N THR A 191 -0.04 10.66 14.16
CA THR A 191 0.25 11.97 13.56
C THR A 191 0.72 11.81 12.12
N LEU A 192 0.59 12.87 11.31
CA LEU A 192 1.14 12.87 9.94
C LEU A 192 2.64 12.54 9.92
N ARG A 193 3.39 12.99 10.92
CA ARG A 193 4.82 12.65 11.08
C ARG A 193 5.03 11.15 11.25
N HIS A 194 4.20 10.48 12.06
CA HIS A 194 4.27 9.03 12.22
C HIS A 194 4.02 8.31 10.89
N ILE A 195 3.00 8.73 10.16
CA ILE A 195 2.64 8.15 8.86
C ILE A 195 3.80 8.29 7.86
N LEU A 196 4.43 9.47 7.78
CA LEU A 196 5.56 9.70 6.88
C LEU A 196 6.80 8.87 7.25
N ILE A 197 7.07 8.69 8.54
CA ILE A 197 8.16 7.81 9.00
C ILE A 197 7.88 6.36 8.61
N ILE A 198 6.65 5.87 8.83
CA ILE A 198 6.26 4.50 8.46
C ILE A 198 6.34 4.32 6.95
N TRP A 199 5.86 5.29 6.16
CA TRP A 199 5.97 5.27 4.70
C TRP A 199 7.43 5.15 4.24
N TYR A 200 8.32 5.97 4.81
CA TYR A 200 9.75 5.92 4.47
C TYR A 200 10.34 4.55 4.80
N GLN A 201 10.10 4.04 6.01
CA GLN A 201 10.59 2.73 6.44
C GLN A 201 10.09 1.60 5.54
N ARG A 202 8.78 1.57 5.24
CA ARG A 202 8.19 0.56 4.37
C ARG A 202 8.77 0.61 2.97
N THR A 203 8.95 1.81 2.43
CA THR A 203 9.53 2.02 1.10
C THR A 203 11.00 1.59 1.06
N ALA A 204 11.80 2.02 2.05
CA ALA A 204 13.20 1.64 2.20
C ALA A 204 13.38 0.12 2.34
N LEU A 205 12.61 -0.52 3.22
CA LEU A 205 12.63 -1.98 3.41
C LEU A 205 12.22 -2.71 2.12
N THR A 206 11.23 -2.19 1.39
CA THR A 206 10.80 -2.78 0.12
C THR A 206 11.90 -2.70 -0.93
N ILE A 207 12.65 -1.60 -1.02
CA ILE A 207 13.81 -1.49 -1.94
C ILE A 207 14.88 -2.52 -1.56
N VAL A 208 15.27 -2.56 -0.28
CA VAL A 208 16.36 -3.43 0.19
C VAL A 208 16.01 -4.91 0.06
N LEU A 209 14.81 -5.31 0.48
CA LEU A 209 14.37 -6.71 0.45
C LEU A 209 13.85 -7.14 -0.91
N GLY A 210 13.28 -6.20 -1.69
CA GLY A 210 12.74 -6.46 -3.02
C GLY A 210 13.80 -6.60 -4.10
N THR A 211 14.93 -5.88 -3.99
CA THR A 211 15.99 -5.93 -5.02
C THR A 211 16.60 -7.32 -5.22
N PRO A 212 16.96 -8.09 -4.17
CA PRO A 212 17.42 -9.48 -4.33
C PRO A 212 16.40 -10.37 -5.03
N VAL A 213 15.11 -10.20 -4.70
CA VAL A 213 14.01 -10.94 -5.33
C VAL A 213 13.88 -10.58 -6.81
N ALA A 214 14.02 -9.31 -7.15
CA ALA A 214 13.99 -8.82 -8.53
C ALA A 214 15.18 -9.36 -9.36
N LEU A 215 16.38 -9.40 -8.78
CA LEU A 215 17.57 -9.98 -9.41
C LEU A 215 17.42 -11.49 -9.65
N TRP A 216 16.86 -12.21 -8.68
CA TRP A 216 16.53 -13.62 -8.85
C TRP A 216 15.46 -13.83 -9.93
N ALA A 217 14.40 -13.01 -9.92
CA ALA A 217 13.33 -13.05 -10.93
C ALA A 217 13.84 -12.77 -12.36
N GLN A 218 14.89 -11.95 -12.51
CA GLN A 218 15.47 -11.62 -13.82
C GLN A 218 15.99 -12.86 -14.56
N GLN A 219 16.43 -13.88 -13.84
CA GLN A 219 16.96 -15.12 -14.42
C GLN A 219 15.92 -15.86 -15.27
N PHE A 220 14.63 -15.70 -14.98
CA PHE A 220 13.53 -16.31 -15.72
C PHE A 220 13.12 -15.56 -17.00
N VAL A 221 13.67 -14.37 -17.24
CA VAL A 221 13.43 -13.58 -18.47
C VAL A 221 14.60 -13.70 -19.45
N SER A 222 15.79 -13.98 -18.94
CA SER A 222 17.02 -14.13 -19.73
C SER A 222 17.25 -15.54 -20.30
N GLY A 223 16.27 -16.45 -20.14
CA GLY A 223 16.29 -17.83 -20.64
C GLY A 223 15.32 -18.06 -21.78
#